data_AF-A0A6A4AZZ3-F1
#
_entry.id   AF-A0A6A4AZZ3-F1
#
_cell.length_a   1.000
_cell.length_b   1.000
_cell.length_c   1.000
_cell.angle_alpha   90.00
_cell.angle_beta   90.00
_cell.angle_gamma   90.00
#
_symmetry.space_group_name_H-M   'P 1'
#
loop_
_entity.id
_entity.type
_entity.pdbx_description
1 polymer ?
#
loop_
_entity_poly.entity_id
_entity_poly.type
_entity_poly.pdbx_seq_one_letter_code
_entity_poly.pdbx_strand_id
1 'polypeptide(L)' 'MVKVELFYGVYGEGIVFSVEIEHNANVKALQEAIFDKQGYNHEYKFASSALTLYLAGKKEGEET' A
#
# COMPACT_ATOMS: atom_id res chain seq x y z
N MET A 1 -13.36 2.31 -15.69
CA MET A 1 -13.08 1.84 -14.32
C MET A 1 -12.66 3.03 -13.48
N VAL A 2 -13.20 3.18 -12.27
CA VAL A 2 -12.83 4.27 -11.35
C VAL A 2 -11.56 3.84 -10.62
N LYS A 3 -10.55 4.72 -10.60
CA LYS A 3 -9.31 4.51 -9.83
C LYS A 3 -9.36 5.34 -8.55
N VAL A 4 -8.65 4.86 -7.54
CA VAL A 4 -8.43 5.58 -6.28
C VAL A 4 -6.93 5.65 -6.01
N GLU A 5 -6.51 6.76 -5.42
CA GLU A 5 -5.17 6.92 -4.88
C GLU A 5 -5.19 6.52 -3.40
N LEU A 6 -4.32 5.58 -3.03
CA LEU A 6 -4.11 5.15 -1.65
C LEU A 6 -2.74 5.59 -1.18
N PHE A 7 -2.70 6.19 0.00
CA PHE A 7 -1.46 6.53 0.68
C PHE A 7 -1.03 5.37 1.58
N TYR A 8 0.27 5.07 1.59
CA TYR A 8 0.87 4.03 2.42
C TYR A 8 2.24 4.49 2.91
N GLY A 9 2.70 3.91 4.01
CA GLY A 9 4.04 4.15 4.53
C GLY A 9 4.68 2.84 4.97
N VAL A 10 6.00 2.78 4.92
CA VAL A 10 6.77 1.67 5.51
C VAL A 10 6.86 1.89 7.01
N TYR A 11 6.49 0.88 7.79
CA TYR A 11 6.47 0.97 9.24
C TYR A 11 7.87 1.31 9.78
N GLY A 12 7.98 2.41 10.51
CA GLY A 12 9.25 2.87 11.11
C GLY A 12 10.08 3.81 10.24
N GLU A 13 9.77 4.01 8.96
CA GLU A 13 10.51 4.94 8.09
C GLU A 13 9.95 6.37 8.11
N GLY A 14 8.67 6.54 8.47
CA GLY A 14 8.02 7.86 8.53
C GLY A 14 7.80 8.52 7.16
N ILE A 15 8.10 7.82 6.06
CA ILE A 15 7.88 8.28 4.69
C ILE A 15 6.54 7.74 4.20
N VAL A 16 5.76 8.62 3.56
CA VAL A 16 4.47 8.29 2.95
C VAL A 16 4.60 8.34 1.43
N PHE A 17 4.14 7.28 0.79
CA PHE A 17 4.04 7.10 -0.65
C PHE A 17 2.56 7.01 -1.05
N SER A 18 2.29 7.08 -2.36
CA SER A 18 0.96 6.82 -2.90
C SER A 18 0.99 5.76 -3.99
N VAL A 19 -0.14 5.09 -4.22
CA VAL A 19 -0.33 4.15 -5.33
C VAL A 19 -1.76 4.29 -5.88
N GLU A 20 -1.91 4.26 -7.19
CA GLU A 20 -3.22 4.22 -7.84
C GLU A 20 -3.64 2.77 -8.11
N ILE A 21 -4.85 2.40 -7.70
CA ILE A 21 -5.45 1.10 -8.00
C ILE A 21 -6.90 1.26 -8.46
N GLU A 22 -7.46 0.23 -9.07
CA GLU A 22 -8.91 0.22 -9.34
C GLU A 22 -9.68 0.20 -8.02
N HIS A 23 -10.79 0.94 -7.95
CA HIS A 23 -11.60 1.07 -6.74
C HIS A 23 -12.10 -0.29 -6.20
N ASN A 24 -12.35 -1.25 -7.08
CA ASN A 24 -12.80 -2.60 -6.75
C ASN A 24 -11.68 -3.64 -6.77
N ALA A 25 -10.41 -3.20 -6.84
CA ALA A 25 -9.27 -4.12 -6.78
C ALA A 25 -9.20 -4.80 -5.41
N ASN A 26 -8.66 -6.02 -5.40
CA ASN A 26 -8.48 -6.79 -4.17
C ASN A 26 -7.13 -6.47 -3.51
N VAL A 27 -6.93 -7.02 -2.30
CA VAL A 27 -5.71 -6.82 -1.52
C VAL A 27 -4.45 -7.32 -2.26
N LYS A 28 -4.55 -8.40 -3.03
CA LYS A 28 -3.43 -8.93 -3.81
C LYS A 28 -2.94 -7.93 -4.86
N ALA A 29 -3.87 -7.30 -5.57
CA ALA A 29 -3.54 -6.26 -6.54
C ALA A 29 -2.87 -5.05 -5.88
N LEU A 30 -3.32 -4.67 -4.67
CA LEU A 30 -2.68 -3.61 -3.89
C LEU A 30 -1.25 -4.00 -3.46
N GLN A 31 -1.04 -5.22 -2.98
CA GLN A 31 0.29 -5.75 -2.63
C GLN A 31 1.24 -5.75 -3.84
N GLU A 32 0.78 -6.20 -5.01
CA GLU A 32 1.56 -6.18 -6.26
C GLU A 32 1.94 -4.76 -6.66
N ALA A 33 0.97 -3.84 -6.65
CA ALA A 33 1.21 -2.45 -7.02
C ALA A 33 2.23 -1.75 -6.10
N ILE A 34 2.18 -2.01 -4.78
CA ILE A 34 3.18 -1.51 -3.83
C ILE A 34 4.55 -2.16 -4.08
N PHE A 35 4.57 -3.48 -4.25
CA PHE A 35 5.80 -4.26 -4.43
C PHE A 35 6.58 -3.82 -5.68
N ASP A 36 5.87 -3.59 -6.79
CA ASP A 36 6.47 -3.09 -8.03
C ASP A 36 6.93 -1.63 -7.89
N LYS A 37 6.13 -0.78 -7.25
CA LYS A 37 6.45 0.65 -7.07
C LYS A 37 7.69 0.88 -6.19
N GLN A 38 7.90 0.03 -5.19
CA GLN A 38 9.08 0.06 -4.32
C GLN A 38 10.30 -0.65 -4.93
N GLY A 39 10.16 -1.32 -6.08
CA GLY A 39 11.26 -2.07 -6.69
C GLY A 39 11.70 -3.29 -5.87
N TYR A 40 10.86 -3.79 -4.95
CA TYR A 40 11.20 -4.93 -4.12
C TYR A 40 11.43 -6.21 -4.93
N ASN A 41 10.83 -6.27 -6.12
CA ASN A 41 11.06 -7.34 -7.11
C ASN A 41 12.53 -7.45 -7.56
N HIS A 42 13.32 -6.38 -7.48
CA HIS A 42 14.72 -6.36 -7.89
C HIS A 42 15.66 -6.66 -6.72
N GLU A 43 15.31 -6.21 -5.51
CA GLU A 43 16.19 -6.28 -4.35
C GLU A 43 15.96 -7.51 -3.48
N TYR A 44 14.75 -8.10 -3.51
CA TYR A 44 14.36 -9.15 -2.58
C TYR A 44 13.80 -10.40 -3.26
N LYS A 45 13.97 -11.56 -2.62
CA LYS A 45 13.51 -12.88 -3.11
C LYS A 45 12.13 -13.30 -2.60
N PHE A 46 11.38 -12.41 -1.96
CA PHE A 46 10.04 -12.71 -1.45
C PHE A 46 8.96 -12.28 -2.43
N ALA A 47 7.81 -12.96 -2.39
CA ALA A 47 6.66 -12.63 -3.25
C ALA A 47 5.88 -11.43 -2.68
N SER A 48 5.23 -10.64 -3.54
CA SER A 48 4.38 -9.51 -3.14
C SER A 48 3.36 -9.86 -2.05
N SER A 49 2.85 -11.10 -2.05
CA SER A 49 1.92 -11.61 -1.03
C SER A 49 2.49 -11.66 0.39
N ALA A 50 3.81 -11.56 0.55
CA ALA A 50 4.47 -11.50 1.86
C ALA A 50 4.42 -10.09 2.49
N LEU A 51 3.99 -9.06 1.74
CA LEU A 51 3.75 -7.73 2.31
C LEU A 51 2.52 -7.77 3.23
N THR A 52 2.73 -7.58 4.52
CA THR A 52 1.63 -7.43 5.47
C THR A 52 1.17 -5.97 5.48
N LEU A 53 -0.08 -5.73 5.03
CA LEU A 53 -0.67 -4.40 4.98
C LEU A 53 -1.51 -4.15 6.25
N TYR A 54 -1.31 -2.99 6.86
CA TYR A 54 -2.12 -2.51 7.97
C TYR A 54 -2.88 -1.26 7.53
N LEU A 55 -4.16 -1.18 7.89
CA LEU A 55 -4.89 0.07 7.77
C LEU A 55 -4.42 0.99 8.88
N ALA A 56 -3.88 2.15 8.51
CA ALA A 56 -3.61 3.20 9.48
C ALA A 56 -4.95 3.67 10.04
N GLY A 57 -5.22 3.35 11.31
CA GLY A 57 -6.40 3.84 11.99
C GLY A 57 -6.34 5.36 12.09
N LYS A 58 -7.45 6.03 11.80
CA LYS A 58 -7.65 7.41 12.24
C LYS A 58 -7.60 7.38 13.79
N LYS A 59 -6.90 8.32 14.43
CA LYS A 59 -7.08 8.48 15.88
C LYS A 59 -8.57 8.74 16.13
N GLU A 60 -9.19 7.98 17.03
CA GLU A 60 -10.52 8.33 17.54
C GLU A 60 -10.47 9.79 18.03
N GLY A 61 -11.19 10.69 17.37
CA GLY A 61 -11.26 12.11 17.74
C GLY A 61 -10.86 13.14 16.68
N GLU A 62 -10.37 12.76 15.50
CA GLU A 62 -10.33 13.71 14.37
C GLU A 62 -11.69 13.78 13.68
N GLU A 63 -12.58 14.60 14.24
CA GLU A 63 -13.83 15.04 13.61
C GLU A 63 -13.52 15.73 12.28
N THR A 64 -14.22 15.31 11.22
CA THR A 64 -14.28 16.00 9.93
C THR A 64 -15.23 17.18 9.99
#